data_AF-A0AAV6MNJ6-F1
#
_entry.id   AF-A0AAV6MNJ6-F1
#
_cell.length_a   1.000
_cell.length_b   1.000
_cell.length_c   1.000
_cell.angle_alpha   90.00
_cell.angle_beta   90.00
_cell.angle_gamma   90.00
#
_symmetry.space_group_name_H-M   'P 1'
#
loop_
_entity.id
_entity.type
_entity.pdbx_description
1 polymer ?
#
loop_
_entity_poly.entity_id
_entity_poly.type
_entity_poly.pdbx_seq_one_letter_code
_entity_poly.pdbx_strand_id
1 'polypeptide(L)'
;MVAFGERGFDPMHVSNPFPENGSLMHIWQGYEDRIVPFELQRYVYGKVAWIEYHEVPDRGHLIVHYKGLFETISRALLLEEQSYSYPKPKLSNIVA
;
A
#
# COMPACT_ATOMS: atom_id res chain seq x y z
N MET A 1 -17.94 -1.11 6.94
CA MET A 1 -18.06 -1.98 5.75
C MET A 1 -17.11 -3.17 5.92
N VAL A 2 -17.61 -4.30 6.40
CA VAL A 2 -16.89 -5.59 6.36
C VAL A 2 -17.46 -6.33 5.16
N ALA A 3 -16.95 -6.02 3.97
CA ALA A 3 -17.50 -6.57 2.72
C ALA A 3 -17.13 -8.06 2.48
N PHE A 4 -16.37 -8.69 3.39
CA PHE A 4 -15.70 -9.97 3.12
C PHE A 4 -15.74 -10.98 4.29
N GLY A 5 -16.82 -11.01 5.07
CA GLY A 5 -17.08 -12.07 6.07
C GLY A 5 -16.33 -11.92 7.40
N GLU A 6 -16.52 -12.89 8.31
CA GLU A 6 -15.78 -12.98 9.57
C GLU A 6 -14.30 -13.17 9.27
N ARG A 7 -13.51 -12.14 9.59
CA ARG A 7 -12.06 -12.23 9.49
C ARG A 7 -11.55 -13.05 10.68
N GLY A 8 -11.19 -14.31 10.43
CA GLY A 8 -10.39 -15.11 11.37
C GLY A 8 -8.95 -14.62 11.55
N PHE A 9 -8.63 -13.44 11.01
CA PHE A 9 -7.29 -12.88 10.94
C PHE A 9 -7.33 -11.35 10.86
N ASP A 10 -6.57 -10.70 11.72
CA ASP A 10 -6.38 -9.25 11.70
C ASP A 10 -5.00 -8.92 11.11
N PRO A 11 -4.92 -8.23 9.96
CA PRO A 11 -3.64 -7.86 9.35
C PRO A 11 -2.75 -6.98 10.25
N MET A 12 -3.31 -6.34 11.28
CA MET A 12 -2.54 -5.53 12.23
C MET A 12 -1.81 -6.38 13.28
N HIS A 13 -2.18 -7.65 13.46
CA HIS A 13 -1.59 -8.55 14.46
C HIS A 13 -0.55 -9.50 13.87
N VAL A 14 -0.08 -9.21 12.65
CA VAL A 14 0.82 -10.08 11.90
C VAL A 14 2.26 -9.71 12.20
N SER A 15 2.99 -10.65 12.79
CA SER A 15 4.44 -10.54 12.95
C SER A 15 5.12 -10.46 11.58
N ASN A 16 6.21 -9.69 11.48
CA ASN A 16 6.99 -9.61 10.26
C ASN A 16 7.39 -11.03 9.79
N PRO A 17 6.90 -11.50 8.62
CA PRO A 17 7.23 -12.83 8.13
C PRO A 17 8.62 -12.88 7.46
N PHE A 18 9.25 -11.72 7.24
CA PHE A 18 10.53 -11.60 6.55
C PHE A 18 11.70 -11.66 7.55
N PRO A 19 12.87 -12.23 7.16
CA PRO A 19 14.10 -12.16 7.95
C PRO A 19 14.52 -10.71 8.20
N GLU A 20 15.30 -10.45 9.26
CA GLU A 20 15.66 -9.11 9.77
C GLU A 20 16.18 -8.11 8.73
N ASN A 21 16.67 -8.57 7.56
CA ASN A 21 17.24 -7.73 6.50
C ASN A 21 16.60 -7.93 5.10
N GLY A 22 15.47 -8.63 5.00
CA GLY A 22 15.12 -9.29 3.74
C GLY A 22 14.22 -8.51 2.78
N SER A 23 13.07 -8.03 3.24
CA SER A 23 12.04 -7.52 2.34
C SER A 23 10.98 -6.75 3.11
N LEU A 24 10.43 -5.73 2.47
CA LEU A 24 9.18 -5.10 2.90
C LEU A 24 8.06 -5.62 2.01
N MET A 25 6.86 -5.74 2.57
CA MET A 25 5.66 -5.93 1.74
C MET A 25 5.25 -4.58 1.17
N HIS A 26 5.08 -4.48 -0.14
CA HIS A 26 4.63 -3.24 -0.76
C HIS A 26 3.13 -3.28 -1.09
N ILE A 27 2.42 -2.19 -0.80
CA ILE A 27 1.01 -2.02 -1.18
C ILE A 27 0.91 -0.78 -2.08
N TRP A 28 0.43 -0.97 -3.32
CA TRP A 28 0.04 0.14 -4.19
C TRP A 28 -1.49 0.27 -4.20
N GLN A 29 -1.99 1.48 -3.98
CA GLN A 29 -3.41 1.80 -3.94
C GLN A 29 -3.72 3.02 -4.82
N GLY A 30 -4.77 2.94 -5.62
CA GLY A 30 -5.27 4.11 -6.35
C GLY A 30 -5.90 5.10 -5.37
N TYR A 31 -5.48 6.37 -5.42
CA TYR A 31 -5.99 7.41 -4.53
C TYR A 31 -7.49 7.69 -4.74
N GLU A 32 -7.98 7.51 -5.97
CA GLU A 32 -9.38 7.71 -6.35
C GLU A 32 -10.19 6.40 -6.34
N ASP A 33 -9.73 5.37 -5.64
CA ASP A 33 -10.47 4.13 -5.49
C ASP A 33 -11.80 4.35 -4.75
N ARG A 34 -12.90 4.07 -5.44
CA ARG A 34 -14.27 4.23 -4.93
C ARG A 34 -14.83 2.96 -4.29
N ILE A 35 -14.10 1.85 -4.38
CA ILE A 35 -14.47 0.55 -3.81
C ILE A 35 -13.79 0.37 -2.45
N VAL A 36 -12.50 0.69 -2.37
CA VAL A 36 -11.71 0.60 -1.15
C VAL A 36 -11.11 1.97 -0.82
N PRO A 37 -11.53 2.64 0.27
CA PRO A 37 -10.97 3.91 0.68
C PRO A 37 -9.47 3.79 1.02
N PHE A 38 -8.64 4.72 0.54
CA PHE A 38 -7.19 4.70 0.76
C PHE A 38 -6.84 4.85 2.26
N GLU A 39 -7.71 5.48 3.05
CA GLU A 39 -7.55 5.67 4.49
C GLU A 39 -7.40 4.35 5.23
N LEU A 40 -8.04 3.28 4.74
CA LEU A 40 -7.90 1.94 5.31
C LEU A 40 -6.44 1.46 5.21
N GLN A 41 -5.80 1.67 4.05
CA GLN A 41 -4.42 1.24 3.84
C GLN A 41 -3.44 2.14 4.60
N ARG A 42 -3.72 3.45 4.72
CA ARG A 42 -2.97 4.34 5.62
C ARG A 42 -3.00 3.86 7.07
N TYR A 43 -4.17 3.44 7.55
CA TYR A 43 -4.32 2.92 8.91
C TYR A 43 -3.51 1.64 9.12
N VAL A 44 -3.55 0.70 8.18
CA VAL A 44 -2.74 -0.53 8.23
C VAL A 44 -1.24 -0.21 8.21
N TYR A 45 -0.78 0.66 7.31
CA TYR A 45 0.61 1.11 7.23
C TYR A 45 1.10 1.72 8.56
N GLY A 46 0.27 2.52 9.22
CA GLY A 46 0.60 3.10 10.53
C GLY A 46 0.71 2.07 11.67
N LYS A 47 0.24 0.83 11.48
CA LYS A 47 0.26 -0.24 12.48
C LYS A 47 1.27 -1.34 12.19
N VAL A 48 1.62 -1.56 10.93
CA VAL A 48 2.45 -2.68 10.49
C VAL A 48 3.77 -2.17 9.91
N ALA A 49 4.83 -2.23 10.72
CA ALA A 49 6.12 -1.58 10.44
C ALA A 49 6.90 -2.17 9.24
N TRP A 50 6.52 -3.35 8.75
CA TRP A 50 7.19 -4.05 7.64
C TRP A 50 6.44 -3.91 6.29
N ILE A 51 5.47 -2.99 6.22
CA ILE A 51 4.77 -2.62 4.98
C ILE A 51 5.31 -1.29 4.47
N GLU A 52 5.59 -1.19 3.17
CA GLU A 52 5.78 0.08 2.46
C GLU A 52 4.53 0.40 1.64
N TYR A 53 3.92 1.56 1.89
CA TYR A 53 2.66 1.96 1.27
C TYR A 53 2.85 3.04 0.21
N HIS A 54 2.20 2.84 -0.94
CA HIS A 54 2.29 3.69 -2.12
C HIS A 54 0.89 4.09 -2.60
N GLU A 55 0.65 5.39 -2.67
CA GLU A 55 -0.56 5.94 -3.27
C GLU A 55 -0.28 6.35 -4.71
N VAL A 56 -1.18 5.99 -5.62
CA VAL A 56 -1.09 6.33 -7.04
C VAL A 56 -2.13 7.40 -7.34
N PRO A 57 -1.71 8.67 -7.58
CA PRO A 57 -2.63 9.77 -7.89
C PRO A 57 -3.40 9.52 -9.18
N ASP A 58 -4.62 10.06 -9.27
CA ASP A 58 -5.48 10.01 -10.45
C ASP A 58 -5.80 8.57 -10.93
N ARG A 59 -5.78 7.59 -10.02
CA ARG A 59 -6.06 6.17 -10.31
C ARG A 59 -7.11 5.60 -9.36
N GLY A 60 -8.00 4.76 -9.90
CA GLY A 60 -9.03 4.04 -9.14
C GLY A 60 -8.63 2.61 -8.81
N HIS A 61 -9.61 1.75 -8.53
CA HIS A 61 -9.41 0.38 -8.02
C HIS A 61 -8.49 -0.51 -8.87
N LEU A 62 -8.59 -0.41 -10.20
CA LEU A 62 -7.93 -1.31 -11.15
C LEU A 62 -6.57 -0.78 -11.61
N ILE A 63 -5.71 -0.38 -10.65
CA ILE A 63 -4.44 0.31 -10.92
C ILE A 63 -3.51 -0.45 -11.88
N VAL A 64 -3.49 -1.78 -11.84
CA VAL A 64 -2.60 -2.62 -12.66
C VAL A 64 -2.91 -2.56 -14.16
N HIS A 65 -4.11 -2.12 -14.54
CA HIS A 65 -4.53 -2.00 -15.94
C HIS A 65 -4.13 -0.66 -16.59
N TYR A 66 -3.64 0.30 -15.81
CA TYR A 66 -3.17 1.55 -16.37
C TYR A 66 -1.81 1.36 -17.04
N LYS A 67 -1.71 1.86 -18.28
CA LYS A 67 -0.51 1.72 -19.11
C LYS A 67 0.74 2.16 -18.34
N GLY A 68 1.74 1.27 -18.31
CA GLY A 68 3.05 1.52 -17.70
C GLY A 68 3.13 1.31 -16.19
N LEU A 69 2.00 1.22 -15.47
CA LEU A 69 2.06 1.09 -14.01
C LEU A 69 2.56 -0.29 -13.56
N PHE A 70 2.10 -1.36 -14.20
CA PHE A 70 2.59 -2.70 -13.92
C PHE A 70 4.10 -2.82 -14.16
N GLU A 71 4.60 -2.26 -15.26
CA GLU A 71 6.03 -2.23 -15.57
C GLU A 71 6.80 -1.43 -14.51
N THR A 72 6.28 -0.27 -14.09
CA THR A 72 6.89 0.58 -13.07
C THR A 72 6.97 -0.15 -11.72
N ILE A 73 5.88 -0.79 -11.28
CA ILE A 73 5.86 -1.60 -10.05
C ILE A 73 6.87 -2.76 -10.16
N SER A 74 6.92 -3.44 -11.30
CA SER A 74 7.86 -4.55 -11.53
C SER A 74 9.31 -4.09 -11.45
N ARG A 75 9.65 -2.94 -12.05
CA ARG A 75 11.00 -2.35 -11.97
C ARG A 75 11.36 -1.95 -10.55
N ALA A 76 10.44 -1.31 -9.83
CA ALA A 76 10.67 -0.91 -8.44
C ALA A 76 10.96 -2.11 -7.52
N LEU A 77 10.23 -3.22 -7.71
CA LEU A 77 10.41 -4.44 -6.92
C LEU A 77 11.68 -5.24 -7.31
N LEU A 78 12.03 -5.29 -8.59
CA LEU A 78 13.12 -6.15 -9.09
C LEU A 78 14.48 -5.46 -9.14
N LEU A 79 14.49 -4.14 -9.34
CA LEU A 79 15.71 -3.36 -9.55
C LEU A 79 16.00 -2.41 -8.39
N GLU A 80 15.12 -2.36 -7.37
CA GLU A 80 15.16 -1.38 -6.28
C GLU A 80 15.24 0.07 -6.77
N GLU A 81 14.83 0.32 -8.03
CA GLU A 81 14.73 1.67 -8.57
C GLU A 81 13.68 2.41 -7.74
N GLN A 82 14.09 3.47 -7.01
CA GLN A 82 13.15 4.30 -6.27
C GLN A 82 12.10 4.82 -7.26
N SER A 83 10.91 4.24 -7.20
CA SER A 83 9.78 4.66 -8.01
C SER A 83 9.57 6.15 -7.78
N TYR A 84 9.51 6.91 -8.88
CA TYR A 84 9.11 8.30 -8.96
C TYR A 84 8.35 8.78 -7.72
N SER A 85 8.91 9.78 -7.03
CA SER A 85 8.39 10.36 -5.80
C SER A 85 6.95 10.87 -6.00
N TYR A 86 5.98 10.04 -5.62
CA TYR A 86 4.68 10.55 -5.24
C TYR A 86 4.77 11.04 -3.79
N PRO A 87 4.13 12.17 -3.45
CA PRO A 87 4.27 12.75 -2.13
C PRO A 87 3.76 11.75 -1.09
N LYS A 88 4.67 11.22 -0.28
CA LYS A 88 4.32 10.44 0.91
C LYS A 88 3.39 11.31 1.77
N PRO A 89 2.20 10.82 2.18
CA PRO A 89 1.33 11.61 3.03
C PRO A 89 2.08 11.98 4.32
N LYS A 90 2.12 13.28 4.63
CA LYS A 90 2.77 13.75 5.85
C LYS A 90 2.01 13.19 7.06
N LEU A 91 2.73 12.53 7.97
CA LEU A 91 2.16 12.00 9.22
C LEU A 91 1.46 13.08 10.07
N SER A 92 1.78 14.37 9.88
CA SER A 92 1.10 15.49 10.52
C SER A 92 -0.39 15.61 10.19
N ASN A 93 -0.88 14.93 9.15
CA ASN A 93 -2.28 14.96 8.74
C ASN A 93 -3.09 13.78 9.33
N ILE A 94 -2.52 13.03 10.28
CA ILE A 94 -3.10 11.77 10.81
C ILE A 94 -3.86 11.99 12.13
N VAL A 95 -3.82 13.19 12.73
CA VAL A 95 -4.55 13.46 13.98
C VAL A 95 -5.88 14.13 13.65
N ALA A 96 -6.94 13.34 13.64
CA ALA A 96 -8.33 13.77 13.86
C ALA A 96 -8.85 13.12 15.14
#